data_AF-A0A7L4THW9-F1
#
_entry.id   AF-A0A7L4THW9-F1
#
_cell.length_a   1.000
_cell.length_b   1.000
_cell.length_c   1.000
_cell.angle_alpha   90.00
_cell.angle_beta   90.00
_cell.angle_gamma   90.00
#
_symmetry.space_group_name_H-M   'P 1'
#
loop_
_entity.id
_entity.type
_entity.pdbx_description
1 polymer ?
#
loop_
_entity_poly.entity_id
_entity_poly.type
_entity_poly.pdbx_seq_one_letter_code
_entity_poly.pdbx_strand_id
1 'polypeptide(L)'
;MNKLLILLLFISLKSYSCSCAGVPDIIKNWESANEIFTAEIIKVDSLLYGNNGAKIYSYTIKIIKSYKSEIYPGRELRTILSQSSASCDFMFQLGKIYLIYAKAESQTLACSICSRTNLLENVEKEELKILEKLYQKYTSDKSKVRFTKFENNISYQIGLVENVYQEKLKSKEKTIYILLSLITVLFLIVLIMLLKRKAKR
;
A
#
# COMPACT_ATOMS: atom_id res chain seq x y z
N MET A 1 -42.90 18.98 5.11
CA MET A 1 -41.91 18.00 4.61
C MET A 1 -40.44 18.34 4.87
N ASN A 2 -40.07 19.55 5.37
CA ASN A 2 -38.64 19.92 5.56
C ASN A 2 -37.96 19.43 6.86
N LYS A 3 -38.71 19.00 7.90
CA LYS A 3 -38.10 18.63 9.19
C LYS A 3 -37.57 17.18 9.25
N LEU A 4 -38.09 16.27 8.41
CA LEU A 4 -37.64 14.87 8.35
C LEU A 4 -36.28 14.71 7.67
N LEU A 5 -35.94 15.62 6.75
CA LEU A 5 -34.68 15.60 5.98
C LEU A 5 -33.45 15.96 6.84
N ILE A 6 -33.63 16.76 7.90
CA ILE A 6 -32.56 17.23 8.79
C ILE A 6 -32.12 16.12 9.76
N LEU A 7 -33.02 15.18 10.10
CA LEU A 7 -32.72 14.11 11.05
C LEU A 7 -31.81 13.01 10.45
N LEU A 8 -31.80 12.86 9.12
CA LEU A 8 -30.97 11.88 8.39
C LEU A 8 -29.49 12.30 8.27
N LEU A 9 -29.14 13.55 8.56
CA LEU A 9 -27.77 14.08 8.44
C LEU A 9 -26.87 13.79 9.65
N PHE A 10 -27.43 13.26 10.74
CA PHE A 10 -26.68 13.01 11.99
C PHE A 10 -26.34 11.53 12.23
N ILE A 11 -26.62 10.65 11.28
CA ILE A 11 -26.23 9.24 11.40
C ILE A 11 -24.78 9.11 10.96
N SER A 12 -23.87 9.33 11.91
CA SER A 12 -22.44 9.05 11.73
C SER A 12 -22.22 7.54 11.60
N LEU A 13 -22.27 7.03 10.36
CA LEU A 13 -21.85 5.67 10.04
C LEU A 13 -20.34 5.58 10.32
N LYS A 14 -19.96 4.82 11.35
CA LYS A 14 -18.55 4.46 11.57
C LYS A 14 -18.10 3.60 10.38
N SER A 15 -17.39 4.21 9.44
CA SER A 15 -16.79 3.50 8.31
C SER A 15 -15.47 2.88 8.76
N TYR A 16 -15.45 1.55 8.92
CA TYR A 16 -14.20 0.81 8.99
C TYR A 16 -13.68 0.65 7.55
N SER A 17 -12.60 1.33 7.21
CA SER A 17 -12.07 1.35 5.85
C SER A 17 -11.38 0.05 5.43
N CYS A 18 -11.01 -0.80 6.39
CA CYS A 18 -10.33 -2.06 6.14
C CYS A 18 -11.17 -3.23 6.67
N SER A 19 -11.65 -4.06 5.76
CA SER A 19 -12.26 -5.34 6.06
C SER A 19 -11.45 -6.41 5.34
N CYS A 20 -10.65 -7.17 6.09
CA CYS A 20 -9.95 -8.32 5.54
C CYS A 20 -10.91 -9.51 5.49
N ALA A 21 -10.82 -10.34 4.46
CA ALA A 21 -11.61 -11.57 4.34
C ALA A 21 -11.18 -12.69 5.31
N GLY A 22 -10.58 -12.32 6.46
CA GLY A 22 -9.86 -13.20 7.37
C GLY A 22 -8.35 -13.26 7.06
N VAL A 23 -7.62 -14.05 7.87
CA VAL A 23 -6.19 -14.30 7.66
C VAL A 23 -6.04 -15.25 6.45
N PRO A 24 -5.40 -14.84 5.35
CA PRO A 24 -5.32 -15.65 4.13
C PRO A 24 -4.52 -16.92 4.37
N ASP A 25 -4.84 -18.03 3.69
CA ASP A 25 -4.03 -19.27 3.74
C ASP A 25 -2.54 -19.03 3.41
N ILE A 26 -1.64 -19.82 4.01
CA ILE A 26 -0.17 -19.68 3.86
C ILE A 26 0.25 -19.78 2.39
N ILE A 27 -0.28 -20.75 1.64
CA ILE A 27 0.09 -20.97 0.25
C ILE A 27 -0.42 -19.80 -0.61
N LYS A 28 -1.65 -19.34 -0.38
CA LYS A 28 -2.21 -18.18 -1.09
C LYS A 28 -1.43 -16.90 -0.81
N ASN A 29 -1.08 -16.64 0.46
CA ASN A 29 -0.29 -15.46 0.81
C ASN A 29 1.12 -15.56 0.24
N TRP A 30 1.71 -16.75 0.27
CA TRP A 30 2.98 -17.04 -0.37
C TRP A 30 2.97 -16.64 -1.84
N GLU A 31 2.03 -17.16 -2.63
CA GLU A 31 1.91 -16.88 -4.06
C GLU A 31 1.79 -15.39 -4.35
N SER A 32 0.99 -14.67 -3.54
CA SER A 32 0.73 -13.24 -3.71
C SER A 32 1.87 -12.31 -3.29
N ALA A 33 2.77 -12.76 -2.41
CA ALA A 33 3.89 -11.96 -1.92
C ALA A 33 5.07 -12.01 -2.89
N ASN A 34 5.77 -10.89 -3.05
CA ASN A 34 7.01 -10.84 -3.84
C ASN A 34 8.20 -11.32 -3.01
N GLU A 35 8.26 -10.90 -1.75
CA GLU A 35 9.30 -11.25 -0.80
C GLU A 35 8.68 -11.71 0.53
N ILE A 36 9.28 -12.73 1.14
CA ILE A 36 8.87 -13.22 2.46
C ILE A 36 10.12 -13.46 3.27
N PHE A 37 10.20 -12.86 4.45
CA PHE A 37 11.37 -12.97 5.31
C PHE A 37 11.03 -12.72 6.77
N THR A 38 11.89 -13.19 7.66
CA THR A 38 11.97 -12.63 9.01
C THR A 38 12.95 -11.47 9.02
N ALA A 39 12.55 -10.36 9.65
CA ALA A 39 13.38 -9.17 9.73
C ALA A 39 13.15 -8.40 11.03
N GLU A 40 14.20 -7.75 11.50
CA GLU A 40 14.16 -6.79 12.61
C GLU A 40 13.95 -5.38 12.07
N ILE A 41 13.09 -4.61 12.74
CA ILE A 41 12.88 -3.19 12.45
C ILE A 41 13.98 -2.39 13.15
N ILE A 42 14.92 -1.83 12.39
CA ILE A 42 16.10 -1.14 12.95
C ILE A 42 15.98 0.39 12.91
N LYS A 43 15.05 0.93 12.10
CA LYS A 43 14.79 2.37 12.03
C LYS A 43 13.35 2.64 11.62
N VAL A 44 12.75 3.69 12.18
CA VAL A 44 11.45 4.23 11.78
C VAL A 44 11.59 5.72 11.54
N ASP A 45 11.33 6.15 10.30
CA ASP A 45 11.24 7.56 9.92
C ASP A 45 9.78 7.93 9.64
N SER A 46 9.34 9.10 10.09
CA SER A 46 7.95 9.54 9.94
C SER A 46 7.80 11.01 9.53
N LEU A 47 8.89 11.57 8.99
CA LEU A 47 8.95 12.95 8.53
C LEU A 47 8.34 13.15 7.14
N LEU A 48 7.95 12.06 6.47
CA LEU A 48 7.38 12.07 5.14
C LEU A 48 5.85 12.19 5.20
N TYR A 49 5.29 12.91 4.23
CA TYR A 49 3.85 13.08 4.05
C TYR A 49 3.48 12.79 2.61
N GLY A 50 2.38 12.08 2.40
CA GLY A 50 1.80 11.85 1.08
C GLY A 50 1.11 13.10 0.54
N ASN A 51 0.80 13.10 -0.74
CA ASN A 51 0.13 14.24 -1.41
C ASN A 51 -1.25 14.59 -0.82
N ASN A 52 -1.88 13.65 -0.12
CA ASN A 52 -3.13 13.86 0.61
C ASN A 52 -2.93 14.36 2.05
N GLY A 53 -1.71 14.71 2.44
CA GLY A 53 -1.35 15.14 3.80
C GLY A 53 -1.29 14.01 4.83
N ALA A 54 -1.49 12.76 4.42
CA ALA A 54 -1.34 11.63 5.33
C ALA A 54 0.14 11.38 5.65
N LYS A 55 0.40 11.00 6.89
CA LYS A 55 1.75 10.70 7.34
C LYS A 55 2.26 9.40 6.70
N ILE A 56 3.48 9.39 6.21
CA ILE A 56 4.16 8.20 5.68
C ILE A 56 5.23 7.77 6.66
N TYR A 57 5.20 6.49 7.02
CA TYR A 57 6.22 5.80 7.78
C TYR A 57 7.16 5.05 6.83
N SER A 58 8.46 5.23 7.05
CA SER A 58 9.52 4.51 6.37
C SER A 58 10.25 3.65 7.39
N TYR A 59 10.16 2.33 7.22
CA TYR A 59 10.78 1.35 8.10
C TYR A 59 12.02 0.79 7.43
N THR A 60 13.19 1.02 8.02
CA THR A 60 14.39 0.27 7.63
C THR A 60 14.41 -1.03 8.40
N ILE A 61 14.51 -2.13 7.66
CA ILE A 61 14.54 -3.47 8.23
C ILE A 61 15.87 -4.15 7.93
N LYS A 62 16.29 -5.02 8.83
CA LYS A 62 17.42 -5.94 8.62
C LYS A 62 16.87 -7.36 8.49
N ILE A 63 17.02 -7.93 7.30
CA ILE A 63 16.58 -9.30 7.03
C ILE A 63 17.47 -10.28 7.81
N ILE A 64 16.82 -11.22 8.50
CA ILE A 64 17.43 -12.30 9.27
C ILE A 64 17.42 -13.59 8.44
N LYS A 65 16.26 -13.92 7.85
CA LYS A 65 16.10 -15.12 7.01
C LYS A 65 15.06 -14.88 5.93
N SER A 66 15.38 -15.27 4.70
CA SER A 66 14.40 -15.28 3.60
C SER A 66 13.70 -16.62 3.50
N TYR A 67 12.40 -16.54 3.24
CA TYR A 67 11.54 -17.63 2.81
C TYR A 67 11.11 -17.44 1.36
N LYS A 68 11.16 -16.24 0.79
CA LYS A 68 10.88 -16.04 -0.63
C LYS A 68 11.68 -14.84 -1.11
N SER A 69 12.52 -15.07 -2.14
CA SER A 69 13.57 -14.20 -2.69
C SER A 69 14.98 -14.50 -2.16
N GLU A 70 15.99 -14.22 -2.98
CA GLU A 70 17.40 -14.38 -2.59
C GLU A 70 17.88 -13.12 -1.85
N ILE A 71 18.66 -13.32 -0.81
CA ILE A 71 19.39 -12.24 -0.14
C ILE A 71 20.82 -12.31 -0.62
N TYR A 72 21.26 -11.28 -1.35
CA TYR A 72 22.67 -11.16 -1.72
C TYR A 72 23.46 -10.64 -0.50
N PRO A 73 24.68 -11.15 -0.27
CA PRO A 73 25.55 -10.64 0.80
C PRO A 73 25.73 -9.13 0.74
N GLY A 74 25.61 -8.44 1.88
CA GLY A 74 25.69 -6.98 1.98
C GLY A 74 24.42 -6.25 1.53
N ARG A 75 23.33 -6.98 1.24
CA ARG A 75 22.00 -6.45 0.91
C ARG A 75 20.95 -7.00 1.84
N GLU A 76 21.23 -7.04 3.14
CA GLU A 76 20.28 -7.46 4.17
C GLU A 76 19.29 -6.35 4.53
N LEU A 77 19.56 -5.10 4.14
CA LEU A 77 18.67 -3.96 4.43
C LEU A 77 17.59 -3.79 3.35
N ARG A 78 16.36 -3.53 3.80
CA ARG A 78 15.23 -3.12 2.94
C ARG A 78 14.49 -1.95 3.58
N THR A 79 13.71 -1.26 2.75
CA THR A 79 12.78 -0.23 3.20
C THR A 79 11.34 -0.68 2.94
N ILE A 80 10.51 -0.66 3.98
CA ILE A 80 9.06 -0.80 3.88
C ILE A 80 8.41 0.57 4.06
N LEU A 81 7.50 0.94 3.17
CA LEU A 81 6.68 2.13 3.33
C LEU A 81 5.29 1.75 3.84
N SER A 82 4.72 2.62 4.66
CA SER A 82 3.34 2.48 5.13
C SER A 82 2.73 3.84 5.39
N GLN A 83 1.49 4.03 5.00
CA GLN A 83 0.76 5.27 5.21
C GLN A 83 -0.11 5.16 6.46
N SER A 84 -0.14 6.22 7.28
CA SER A 84 -1.05 6.32 8.40
C SER A 84 -2.48 6.47 7.88
N SER A 85 -3.46 5.86 8.56
CA SER A 85 -4.91 5.93 8.28
C SER A 85 -5.36 5.22 6.99
N ALA A 86 -6.55 4.60 7.05
CA ALA A 86 -7.38 4.06 5.97
C ALA A 86 -6.76 3.17 4.85
N SER A 87 -5.44 3.03 4.75
CA SER A 87 -4.71 2.34 3.66
C SER A 87 -4.48 0.85 3.91
N CYS A 88 -4.93 0.32 5.04
CA CYS A 88 -4.75 -1.08 5.42
C CYS A 88 -3.27 -1.53 5.46
N ASP A 89 -2.36 -0.58 5.67
CA ASP A 89 -0.94 -0.85 5.80
C ASP A 89 -0.61 -1.37 7.20
N PHE A 90 0.36 -2.28 7.26
CA PHE A 90 0.86 -2.84 8.51
C PHE A 90 1.80 -1.85 9.20
N MET A 91 1.55 -1.56 10.47
CA MET A 91 2.40 -0.67 11.27
C MET A 91 3.38 -1.49 12.11
N PHE A 92 4.67 -1.16 12.01
CA PHE A 92 5.73 -1.89 12.68
C PHE A 92 6.26 -1.16 13.91
N GLN A 93 6.81 -1.91 14.86
CA GLN A 93 7.46 -1.38 16.06
C GLN A 93 8.98 -1.52 15.96
N LEU A 94 9.71 -0.47 16.35
CA LEU A 94 11.17 -0.46 16.40
C LEU A 94 11.70 -1.56 17.33
N GLY A 95 12.77 -2.24 16.91
CA GLY A 95 13.44 -3.31 17.67
C GLY A 95 12.68 -4.64 17.73
N LYS A 96 11.53 -4.74 17.06
CA LYS A 96 10.75 -5.99 17.00
C LYS A 96 11.08 -6.78 15.73
N ILE A 97 10.92 -8.10 15.83
CA ILE A 97 11.15 -9.04 14.74
C ILE A 97 9.80 -9.53 14.23
N TYR A 98 9.62 -9.53 12.92
CA TYR A 98 8.39 -9.91 12.25
C TYR A 98 8.66 -11.01 11.22
N LEU A 99 7.69 -11.87 10.99
CA LEU A 99 7.54 -12.54 9.70
C LEU A 99 6.78 -11.58 8.78
N ILE A 100 7.39 -11.23 7.65
CA ILE A 100 6.87 -10.20 6.75
C ILE A 100 6.54 -10.83 5.41
N TYR A 101 5.30 -10.62 4.95
CA TYR A 101 4.83 -10.93 3.61
C TYR A 101 4.72 -9.63 2.83
N ALA A 102 5.77 -9.31 2.07
CA ALA A 102 5.91 -8.04 1.39
C ALA A 102 5.50 -8.14 -0.09
N LYS A 103 4.83 -7.10 -0.57
CA LYS A 103 4.63 -6.84 -2.00
C LYS A 103 5.62 -5.77 -2.44
N ALA A 104 6.14 -5.93 -3.66
CA ALA A 104 6.98 -4.93 -4.28
C ALA A 104 6.09 -3.84 -4.89
N GLU A 105 6.27 -2.60 -4.46
CA GLU A 105 5.62 -1.41 -5.02
C GLU A 105 6.69 -0.47 -5.56
N SER A 106 6.81 -0.42 -6.89
CA SER A 106 7.89 0.22 -7.63
C SER A 106 9.28 -0.23 -7.13
N GLN A 107 9.85 0.49 -6.16
CA GLN A 107 11.20 0.26 -5.62
C GLN A 107 11.20 0.10 -4.09
N THR A 108 10.03 0.04 -3.48
CA THR A 108 9.82 -0.14 -2.05
C THR A 108 9.02 -1.40 -1.77
N LEU A 109 9.04 -1.84 -0.53
CA LEU A 109 8.15 -2.89 -0.07
C LEU A 109 6.94 -2.27 0.62
N ALA A 110 5.78 -2.88 0.41
CA ALA A 110 4.53 -2.55 1.09
C ALA A 110 3.98 -3.81 1.78
N CYS A 111 3.40 -3.60 2.96
CA CYS A 111 2.85 -4.67 3.78
C CYS A 111 1.46 -4.28 4.24
N SER A 112 0.50 -5.19 4.15
CA SER A 112 -0.88 -4.94 4.55
C SER A 112 -1.23 -5.70 5.83
N ILE A 113 -2.12 -5.14 6.65
CA ILE A 113 -2.76 -5.85 7.78
C ILE A 113 -3.58 -7.06 7.34
N CYS A 114 -3.95 -7.14 6.06
CA CYS A 114 -4.64 -8.30 5.50
C CYS A 114 -3.68 -9.39 5.00
N SER A 115 -2.37 -9.18 5.09
CA SER A 115 -1.39 -10.23 4.85
C SER A 115 -1.22 -11.12 6.09
N ARG A 116 -0.42 -12.19 5.98
CA ARG A 116 0.00 -12.97 7.15
C ARG A 116 1.18 -12.34 7.91
N THR A 117 1.53 -11.08 7.62
CA THR A 117 2.58 -10.36 8.35
C THR A 117 2.23 -10.26 9.83
N ASN A 118 3.12 -10.68 10.71
CA ASN A 118 2.89 -10.66 12.15
C ASN A 118 4.22 -10.63 12.93
N LEU A 119 4.16 -10.24 14.20
CA LEU A 119 5.28 -10.38 15.13
C LEU A 119 5.73 -11.83 15.15
N LEU A 120 7.04 -12.08 15.02
CA LEU A 120 7.57 -13.43 14.89
C LEU A 120 7.22 -14.33 16.07
N GLU A 121 7.11 -13.76 17.27
CA GLU A 121 6.67 -14.47 18.49
C GLU A 121 5.23 -15.01 18.41
N ASN A 122 4.39 -14.40 17.58
CA ASN A 122 2.99 -14.80 17.36
C ASN A 122 2.83 -15.75 16.16
N VAL A 123 3.91 -16.06 15.44
CA VAL A 123 3.87 -16.92 14.26
C VAL A 123 3.98 -18.37 14.69
N GLU A 124 3.06 -19.19 14.20
CA GLU A 124 3.09 -20.62 14.44
C GLU A 124 4.33 -21.27 13.81
N LYS A 125 5.00 -22.15 14.55
CA LYS A 125 6.19 -22.87 14.05
C LYS A 125 5.90 -23.69 12.80
N GLU A 126 4.66 -24.17 12.63
CA GLU A 126 4.27 -24.92 11.45
C GLU A 126 4.21 -24.05 10.19
N GLU A 127 3.82 -22.77 10.32
CA GLU A 127 3.87 -21.82 9.21
C GLU A 127 5.30 -21.69 8.70
N LEU A 128 6.28 -21.48 9.58
CA LEU A 128 7.70 -21.39 9.19
C LEU A 128 8.23 -22.65 8.49
N LYS A 129 7.77 -23.84 8.89
CA LYS A 129 8.14 -25.10 8.21
C LYS A 129 7.52 -25.22 6.82
N ILE A 130 6.27 -24.81 6.67
CA ILE A 130 5.59 -24.79 5.36
C ILE A 130 6.32 -23.82 4.43
N LEU A 131 6.64 -22.62 4.93
CA LEU A 131 7.43 -21.62 4.20
C LEU A 131 8.78 -22.17 3.77
N GLU A 132 9.50 -22.88 4.65
CA GLU A 132 10.77 -23.52 4.27
C GLU A 132 10.60 -24.52 3.14
N LYS A 133 9.60 -25.42 3.23
CA LYS A 133 9.31 -26.41 2.17
C LYS A 133 8.98 -25.74 0.84
N LEU A 134 8.17 -24.68 0.88
CA LEU A 134 7.81 -23.89 -0.31
C LEU A 134 9.06 -23.22 -0.90
N TYR A 135 9.97 -22.70 -0.08
CA TYR A 135 11.20 -22.08 -0.53
C TYR A 135 12.12 -23.09 -1.23
N GLN A 136 12.34 -24.25 -0.61
CA GLN A 136 13.20 -25.31 -1.17
C GLN A 136 12.67 -25.82 -2.50
N LYS A 137 11.34 -25.97 -2.63
CA LYS A 137 10.71 -26.32 -3.91
C LYS A 137 10.93 -25.22 -4.95
N TYR A 138 10.74 -23.95 -4.54
CA TYR A 138 10.91 -22.79 -5.40
C TYR A 138 12.34 -22.58 -5.90
N THR A 139 13.35 -22.85 -5.07
CA THR A 139 14.77 -22.77 -5.45
C THR A 139 15.21 -23.95 -6.31
N SER A 140 14.69 -25.15 -6.07
CA SER A 140 14.99 -26.35 -6.88
C SER A 140 14.50 -26.23 -8.33
N ASP A 141 13.34 -25.59 -8.53
CA ASP A 141 12.74 -25.34 -9.86
C ASP A 141 13.45 -24.20 -10.62
N LYS A 142 14.25 -23.38 -9.92
CA LYS A 142 14.91 -22.17 -10.41
C LYS A 142 16.28 -22.37 -11.07
N SER A 143 16.69 -23.61 -11.35
CA SER A 143 17.92 -23.91 -12.12
C SER A 143 17.93 -23.34 -13.56
N LYS A 144 16.87 -22.64 -14.00
CA LYS A 144 16.85 -21.76 -15.18
C LYS A 144 17.02 -20.29 -14.76
N VAL A 145 18.20 -19.75 -15.05
CA VAL A 145 18.70 -18.37 -14.82
C VAL A 145 17.62 -17.29 -14.95
N ARG A 146 17.46 -16.44 -13.93
CA ARG A 146 16.70 -15.18 -14.01
C ARG A 146 17.61 -14.00 -13.70
N PHE A 147 17.68 -13.05 -14.63
CA PHE A 147 18.31 -11.75 -14.41
C PHE A 147 17.48 -10.95 -13.41
N THR A 148 17.96 -10.81 -12.18
CA THR A 148 17.45 -9.81 -11.23
C THR A 148 18.11 -8.48 -11.57
N LYS A 149 17.32 -7.51 -12.01
CA LYS A 149 17.80 -6.16 -12.33
C LYS A 149 18.35 -5.55 -11.03
N PHE A 150 19.68 -5.45 -10.95
CA PHE A 150 20.37 -4.90 -9.81
C PHE A 150 20.25 -3.37 -9.83
N GLU A 151 19.25 -2.85 -9.15
CA GLU A 151 19.06 -1.41 -8.97
C GLU A 151 19.91 -0.90 -7.79
N ASN A 152 20.64 0.19 -8.03
CA ASN A 152 21.54 0.83 -7.06
C ASN A 152 20.77 1.89 -6.25
N ASN A 153 21.37 2.40 -5.18
CA ASN A 153 20.76 3.42 -4.31
C ASN A 153 20.27 4.68 -5.05
N ILE A 154 20.89 5.02 -6.20
CA ILE A 154 20.49 6.15 -7.04
C ILE A 154 19.16 5.88 -7.73
N SER A 155 18.94 4.69 -8.31
CA SER A 155 17.66 4.37 -8.94
C SER A 155 16.50 4.39 -7.93
N TYR A 156 16.75 3.96 -6.68
CA TYR A 156 15.79 4.04 -5.57
C TYR A 156 15.36 5.48 -5.27
N GLN A 157 16.32 6.40 -5.15
CA GLN A 157 16.00 7.81 -4.95
C GLN A 157 15.27 8.41 -6.17
N ILE A 158 15.68 8.04 -7.38
CA ILE A 158 15.00 8.45 -8.61
C ILE A 158 13.56 7.93 -8.62
N GLY A 159 13.32 6.69 -8.21
CA GLY A 159 11.98 6.09 -8.13
C GLY A 159 11.07 6.74 -7.11
N LEU A 160 11.60 7.08 -5.93
CA LEU A 160 10.88 7.85 -4.93
C LEU A 160 10.44 9.21 -5.49
N VAL A 161 11.36 9.92 -6.16
CA VAL A 161 11.05 11.22 -6.78
C VAL A 161 10.05 11.06 -7.93
N GLU A 162 10.20 10.04 -8.77
CA GLU A 162 9.32 9.77 -9.90
C GLU A 162 7.91 9.42 -9.43
N ASN A 163 7.77 8.54 -8.44
CA ASN A 163 6.47 8.19 -7.84
C ASN A 163 5.80 9.42 -7.23
N VAL A 164 6.54 10.26 -6.48
CA VAL A 164 6.00 11.52 -5.92
C VAL A 164 5.52 12.46 -7.03
N TYR A 165 6.26 12.55 -8.13
CA TYR A 165 5.89 13.37 -9.27
C TYR A 165 4.65 12.83 -10.00
N GLN A 166 4.57 11.52 -10.23
CA GLN A 166 3.43 10.85 -10.85
C GLN A 166 2.16 10.98 -10.02
N GLU A 167 2.24 10.80 -8.70
CA GLU A 167 1.09 11.04 -7.82
C GLU A 167 0.63 12.50 -7.87
N LYS A 168 1.58 13.46 -7.92
CA LYS A 168 1.27 14.88 -8.02
C LYS A 168 0.60 15.22 -9.34
N LEU A 169 1.02 14.60 -10.44
CA LEU A 169 0.38 14.72 -11.76
C LEU A 169 -1.04 14.16 -11.72
N LYS A 170 -1.23 12.94 -11.20
CA LYS A 170 -2.54 12.30 -11.10
C LYS A 170 -3.52 13.09 -10.22
N SER A 171 -3.02 13.69 -9.14
CA SER A 171 -3.78 14.60 -8.28
C SER A 171 -4.26 15.83 -9.07
N LYS A 172 -3.36 16.48 -9.82
CA LYS A 172 -3.70 17.63 -10.67
C LYS A 172 -4.71 17.27 -11.76
N GLU A 173 -4.53 16.15 -12.46
CA GLU A 173 -5.48 15.67 -13.47
C GLU A 173 -6.88 15.48 -12.88
N LYS A 174 -6.98 14.82 -11.71
CA LYS A 174 -8.25 14.63 -11.02
C LYS A 174 -8.92 15.96 -10.68
N THR A 175 -8.17 16.96 -10.22
CA THR A 175 -8.68 18.30 -9.95
C THR A 175 -9.20 18.98 -11.21
N ILE A 176 -8.47 18.87 -12.33
CA ILE A 176 -8.90 19.42 -13.62
C ILE A 176 -10.22 18.79 -14.07
N TYR A 177 -10.36 17.46 -14.01
CA TYR A 177 -11.61 16.78 -14.37
C TYR A 177 -12.80 17.20 -13.50
N ILE A 178 -12.59 17.38 -12.19
CA ILE A 178 -13.64 17.87 -11.27
C ILE A 178 -14.08 19.29 -11.65
N LEU A 179 -13.14 20.19 -11.92
CA LEU A 179 -13.45 21.56 -12.31
C LEU A 179 -14.20 21.61 -13.65
N LEU A 180 -13.78 20.82 -14.64
CA LEU A 180 -14.48 20.69 -15.91
C LEU A 180 -15.91 20.18 -15.72
N SER A 181 -16.11 19.16 -14.86
CA SER A 181 -17.44 18.65 -14.54
C SER A 181 -18.34 19.68 -13.85
N LEU A 182 -17.80 20.56 -13.01
CA LEU A 182 -18.58 21.61 -12.35
C LEU A 182 -18.99 22.70 -13.35
N ILE A 183 -18.08 23.09 -14.26
CA ILE A 183 -18.35 24.09 -15.30
C ILE A 183 -19.44 23.60 -16.25
N THR A 184 -19.43 22.34 -16.67
CA THR A 184 -20.44 21.78 -17.57
C THR A 184 -21.83 21.75 -16.93
N VAL A 185 -21.92 21.38 -15.65
CA VAL A 185 -23.18 21.42 -14.89
C VAL A 185 -23.71 22.85 -14.77
N LEU A 186 -22.84 23.82 -14.45
CA LEU A 186 -23.22 25.23 -14.36
C LEU A 186 -23.76 25.75 -15.70
N PHE A 187 -23.11 25.38 -16.80
CA PHE A 187 -23.52 25.76 -18.15
C PHE A 187 -24.89 25.19 -18.51
N LEU A 188 -25.15 23.92 -18.19
CA LEU A 188 -26.46 23.28 -18.39
C LEU A 188 -27.57 23.99 -17.58
N ILE A 189 -27.29 24.39 -16.34
CA ILE A 189 -28.23 25.14 -15.51
C ILE A 189 -28.58 26.49 -16.17
N VAL A 190 -27.58 27.24 -16.65
CA VAL A 190 -27.80 28.52 -17.35
C VAL A 190 -28.62 28.32 -18.63
N LEU A 191 -28.31 27.28 -19.42
CA LEU A 191 -29.07 26.92 -20.62
C LEU A 191 -30.55 26.64 -20.30
N ILE A 192 -30.81 25.84 -19.27
CA ILE A 192 -32.17 25.54 -18.80
C ILE A 192 -32.90 26.82 -18.36
N MET A 193 -32.23 27.72 -17.64
CA MET A 193 -32.81 29.00 -17.24
C MET A 193 -33.16 29.88 -18.44
N LEU A 194 -32.29 29.95 -19.45
CA LEU A 194 -32.52 30.73 -20.68
C LEU A 194 -33.68 30.16 -21.50
N LEU A 195 -33.78 28.82 -21.60
CA LEU A 195 -34.89 28.14 -22.28
C LEU A 195 -36.23 28.39 -21.56
N LYS A 196 -36.25 28.27 -20.22
CA LYS A 196 -37.45 28.60 -19.42
C LYS A 196 -37.86 30.06 -19.54
N ARG A 197 -36.90 30.98 -19.65
CA ARG A 197 -37.17 32.43 -19.83
C ARG A 197 -37.76 32.75 -21.20
N LYS A 198 -37.33 32.04 -22.26
CA LYS A 198 -37.92 32.16 -23.61
C LYS A 198 -39.33 31.57 -23.67
N ALA A 199 -39.60 30.44 -23.00
CA ALA A 199 -40.92 29.81 -23.00
C ALA A 199 -42.00 30.57 -22.21
N LYS A 200 -41.60 31.55 -21.39
CA LYS A 200 -42.50 32.40 -20.58
C LYS A 200 -42.75 33.78 -21.21
N ARG A 201 -42.09 34.10 -22.33
CA ARG A 201 -42.36 35.26 -23.18
C ARG A 201 -43.24 34.82 -24.34
#